data_AF-A0A535W614-F1
#
_entry.id   AF-A0A535W614-F1
#
_cell.length_a   1.000
_cell.length_b   1.000
_cell.length_c   1.000
_cell.angle_alpha   90.00
_cell.angle_beta   90.00
_cell.angle_gamma   90.00
#
_symmetry.space_group_name_H-M   'P 1'
#
loop_
_entity.id
_entity.type
_entity.pdbx_description
1 polymer ?
#
loop_
_entity_poly.entity_id
_entity_poly.type
_entity_poly.pdbx_seq_one_letter_code
_entity_poly.pdbx_strand_id
1 'polypeptide(L)' 'MGDVQRTYYRSKAEEEEWKTSRDPLKLLADWLVEQQMADAAVFEEIEQRVHTKVATGVQFALDAPFPDPREVDQDVYA' A
#
# COMPACT_ATOMS: atom_id res chain seq x y z
N MET A 1 -6.16 3.34 -12.05
CA MET A 1 -4.96 4.20 -12.17
C MET A 1 -3.99 3.45 -13.07
N GLY A 2 -3.84 3.91 -14.31
CA GLY A 2 -3.02 3.21 -15.31
C GLY A 2 -1.53 3.26 -14.95
N ASP A 3 -0.78 2.24 -15.38
CA ASP A 3 0.68 2.21 -15.29
C ASP A 3 1.27 3.52 -15.83
N VAL A 4 1.63 4.42 -14.92
CA VAL A 4 2.35 5.64 -15.27
C VAL A 4 3.75 5.20 -15.68
N GLN A 5 4.05 5.24 -16.98
CA GLN A 5 5.40 4.98 -17.47
C GLN A 5 6.33 6.13 -17.06
N ARG A 6 7.12 5.90 -16.00
CA ARG A 6 8.06 6.89 -15.43
C ARG A 6 9.42 6.92 -16.13
N THR A 7 9.58 6.13 -17.20
CA THR A 7 10.84 5.94 -17.92
C THR A 7 11.42 7.21 -18.54
N TYR A 8 10.63 8.27 -18.70
CA TYR A 8 11.09 9.56 -19.21
C TYR A 8 11.90 10.38 -18.18
N TYR A 9 11.89 10.01 -16.89
CA TYR A 9 12.66 10.70 -15.83
C TYR A 9 13.27 9.78 -14.78
N ARG A 10 12.93 8.48 -14.77
CA ARG A 10 13.50 7.48 -13.88
C ARG A 10 13.68 6.16 -14.60
N SER A 11 14.85 5.54 -14.44
CA SER A 11 15.10 4.22 -15.03
C SER A 11 14.38 3.11 -14.27
N LYS A 12 13.98 2.03 -14.96
CA LYS A 12 13.46 0.83 -14.30
C LYS A 12 14.50 0.19 -13.37
N ALA A 13 15.78 0.26 -13.73
CA ALA A 13 16.86 -0.29 -12.91
C ALA A 13 16.95 0.39 -11.54
N GLU A 14 16.81 1.72 -11.51
CA GLU A 14 16.75 2.48 -10.26
C GLU A 14 15.53 2.08 -9.44
N GLU A 15 14.33 2.00 -10.03
CA GLU A 15 13.14 1.58 -9.29
C GLU A 15 13.29 0.19 -8.66
N GLU A 16 13.87 -0.75 -9.38
CA GLU A 16 14.14 -2.10 -8.87
C GLU A 16 15.22 -2.11 -7.79
N GLU A 17 16.30 -1.33 -7.91
CA GLU A 17 17.29 -1.16 -6.85
C GLU A 17 16.63 -0.67 -5.56
N TRP A 18 15.76 0.33 -5.66
CA TRP A 18 15.06 0.89 -4.51
C TRP A 18 14.12 -0.13 -3.86
N LYS A 19 13.31 -0.85 -4.65
CA LYS A 19 12.41 -1.89 -4.12
C LYS A 19 13.17 -3.06 -3.48
N THR A 20 14.33 -3.44 -4.01
CA THR A 20 15.01 -4.66 -3.57
C THR A 20 16.01 -4.41 -2.44
N SER A 21 16.68 -3.26 -2.47
CA SER A 21 17.79 -2.93 -1.57
C SER A 21 17.48 -1.83 -0.56
N ARG A 22 16.45 -1.01 -0.80
CA ARG A 22 16.11 0.16 0.03
C ARG A 22 14.66 0.20 0.48
N ASP A 23 13.96 -0.94 0.43
CA ASP A 23 12.61 -1.02 0.95
C ASP A 23 12.65 -0.81 2.48
N PRO A 24 12.01 0.25 3.00
CA PRO A 24 12.03 0.54 4.44
C PRO A 24 11.35 -0.55 5.28
N LEU A 25 10.38 -1.28 4.73
CA LEU A 25 9.73 -2.38 5.43
C LEU A 25 10.68 -3.56 5.60
N LYS A 26 11.39 -3.91 4.52
CA LYS A 26 12.40 -4.98 4.57
C LYS A 26 13.56 -4.61 5.50
N LEU A 27 14.09 -3.41 5.37
CA LEU A 27 15.18 -2.93 6.23
C LEU A 27 14.79 -2.94 7.72
N LEU A 28 13.55 -2.54 8.05
CA LEU A 28 13.05 -2.58 9.42
C LEU A 28 12.85 -4.02 9.91
N ALA A 29 12.27 -4.89 9.08
CA ALA A 29 12.05 -6.29 9.43
C ALA A 29 13.38 -7.01 9.72
N ASP A 30 14.36 -6.85 8.83
CA ASP A 30 15.71 -7.42 9.00
C ASP A 30 16.34 -6.91 10.30
N TRP A 31 16.29 -5.60 10.56
CA TRP A 31 16.82 -5.02 11.80
C TRP A 31 16.15 -5.57 13.06
N LEU A 32 14.81 -5.72 13.06
CA LEU A 32 14.08 -6.26 14.22
C LEU A 32 14.43 -7.72 14.49
N VAL A 33 14.62 -8.53 13.45
CA VAL A 33 15.03 -9.93 13.56
C VAL A 33 16.47 -10.02 14.08
N GLU A 34 17.39 -9.21 13.55
CA GLU A 34 18.78 -9.12 14.02
C GLU A 34 18.87 -8.72 15.50
N GLN A 35 18.01 -7.81 15.96
CA GLN A 35 17.93 -7.39 17.36
C GLN A 35 17.16 -8.38 18.25
N GLN A 36 16.72 -9.53 17.71
CA GLN A 36 15.90 -10.54 18.41
C GLN A 36 14.61 -9.96 19.02
N MET A 37 14.07 -8.91 18.38
CA MET A 37 12.85 -8.23 18.82
C MET A 37 11.59 -8.80 18.17
N ALA A 38 11.74 -9.53 17.07
CA ALA A 38 10.64 -10.19 16.36
C ALA A 38 11.14 -11.44 15.62
N ASP A 39 10.25 -12.41 15.44
CA ASP A 39 10.48 -13.57 14.57
C ASP A 39 10.06 -13.25 13.13
N ALA A 40 10.77 -13.80 12.15
CA ALA A 40 10.46 -13.60 10.73
C ALA A 40 9.01 -13.95 10.36
N ALA A 41 8.45 -14.99 10.99
CA ALA A 41 7.08 -15.45 10.75
C ALA A 41 5.99 -14.40 11.11
N VAL A 42 6.28 -13.48 12.03
CA VAL A 42 5.34 -12.42 12.41
C VAL A 42 5.09 -11.46 11.24
N PHE A 43 6.11 -11.18 10.43
CA PHE A 43 5.96 -10.28 9.28
C PHE A 43 5.11 -10.91 8.18
N GLU A 44 5.24 -12.22 7.94
CA GLU A 44 4.37 -12.96 7.01
C GLU A 44 2.91 -12.95 7.46
N GLU A 45 2.64 -13.14 8.76
CA GLU A 45 1.28 -13.06 9.31
C GLU A 45 0.70 -11.64 9.14
N ILE A 46 1.51 -10.61 9.40
CA ILE A 46 1.10 -9.21 9.22
C ILE A 46 0.76 -8.94 7.75
N GLU A 47 1.59 -9.36 6.80
CA GLU A 47 1.33 -9.20 5.36
C GLU A 47 0.02 -9.85 4.95
N GLN A 48 -0.23 -11.10 5.36
CA GLN A 48 -1.47 -11.80 5.07
C GLN A 48 -2.68 -11.05 5.63
N ARG A 49 -2.62 -10.62 6.89
CA ARG A 49 -3.69 -9.87 7.54
C ARG A 49 -3.97 -8.53 6.86
N VAL A 50 -2.92 -7.80 6.47
CA VAL A 50 -3.04 -6.53 5.75
C VAL A 50 -3.65 -6.78 4.37
N HIS A 51 -3.20 -7.80 3.64
CA HIS A 51 -3.76 -8.15 2.34
C HIS A 51 -5.25 -8.44 2.42
N THR A 52 -5.69 -9.25 3.40
CA THR A 52 -7.12 -9.51 3.63
C THR A 52 -7.88 -8.23 3.94
N LYS A 53 -7.34 -7.37 4.83
CA LYS A 53 -8.00 -6.11 5.21
C LYS A 53 -8.16 -5.16 4.01
N VAL A 54 -7.13 -5.05 3.18
CA VAL A 54 -7.16 -4.24 1.96
C VAL A 54 -8.17 -4.83 0.96
N ALA A 55 -8.17 -6.14 0.75
CA ALA A 55 -9.13 -6.79 -0.16
C ALA A 55 -10.58 -6.55 0.28
N THR A 56 -10.87 -6.67 1.58
CA THR A 56 -12.21 -6.34 2.11
C THR A 56 -12.56 -4.86 1.92
N GLY A 57 -11.61 -3.95 2.15
CA GLY A 57 -11.83 -2.51 1.92
C GLY A 57 -12.08 -2.17 0.45
N VAL A 58 -11.36 -2.82 -0.47
CA VAL A 58 -11.58 -2.67 -1.91
C VAL A 58 -12.97 -3.17 -2.29
N GLN A 59 -13.36 -4.35 -1.81
CA GLN A 59 -14.68 -4.91 -2.10
C GLN A 59 -15.80 -3.98 -1.58
N PHE A 60 -15.67 -3.49 -0.34
CA PHE A 60 -16.60 -2.51 0.22
C PHE A 60 -16.71 -1.25 -0.65
N ALA A 61 -15.60 -0.72 -1.15
CA ALA A 61 -15.60 0.47 -2.00
C ALA A 61 -16.22 0.22 -3.38
N LEU A 62 -16.06 -0.98 -3.94
CA LEU A 62 -16.68 -1.38 -5.22
C LEU A 62 -18.19 -1.60 -5.08
N ASP A 63 -18.63 -2.12 -3.93
CA ASP A 63 -20.05 -2.37 -3.64
C ASP A 63 -20.79 -1.11 -3.17
N ALA A 64 -20.07 -0.05 -2.81
CA ALA A 64 -20.66 1.21 -2.38
C ALA A 64 -21.46 1.84 -3.54
N PRO A 65 -22.74 2.23 -3.31
CA PRO A 65 -23.51 2.93 -4.31
C PRO A 65 -22.89 4.30 -4.59
N PHE A 66 -23.12 4.81 -5.79
CA PHE A 66 -22.83 6.22 -6.08
C PHE A 66 -23.63 7.14 -5.13
N PRO A 67 -23.08 8.31 -4.77
CA PRO A 67 -23.79 9.29 -3.97
C PRO A 67 -25.06 9.77 -4.69
N ASP A 68 -26.06 10.21 -3.93
CA ASP A 68 -27.26 10.78 -4.51
C ASP A 68 -26.89 12.05 -5.30
N PRO A 69 -27.41 12.26 -6.53
CA PRO A 69 -27.14 13.48 -7.28
C PRO A 69 -27.46 14.79 -6.53
N ARG A 70 -28.35 14.75 -5.52
CA ARG A 70 -28.67 15.87 -4.62
C ARG A 70 -27.58 16.20 -3.61
N GLU A 71 -26.53 15.39 -3.52
CA GLU A 71 -25.36 15.64 -2.66
C GLU A 71 -24.31 16.53 -3.36
N VAL A 72 -24.51 16.89 -4.63
CA VAL A 72 -23.53 17.62 -5.44
C VAL A 72 -23.18 19.01 -4.92
N ASP A 73 -24.12 19.71 -4.27
CA ASP A 73 -23.96 21.06 -3.74
C ASP A 73 -23.89 21.10 -2.20
N GLN A 74 -23.84 19.93 -1.56
CA GLN A 74 -23.58 19.82 -0.14
C GLN A 74 -22.10 20.18 0.16
N ASP A 75 -21.84 20.67 1.36
CA ASP A 75 -20.49 21.05 1.86
C ASP A 75 -19.77 22.17 1.08
N VAL A 76 -20.51 23.02 0.36
CA VAL A 76 -19.94 24.20 -0.34
C VAL A 76 -19.52 25.31 0.64
N TYR A 77 -20.23 25.44 1.77
CA TYR A 77 -19.89 26.33 2.87
C TYR A 77 -19.87 25.54 4.19
N ALA A 78 -18.96 25.93 5.09
CA ALA A 78 -18.72 25.27 6.38
C ALA A 78 -19.69 25.70 7.48
#